data_AF-A0A5N6ZS93-F1
#
_entry.id   AF-A0A5N6ZS93-F1
#
_cell.length_a   1.000
_cell.length_b   1.000
_cell.length_c   1.000
_cell.angle_alpha   90.00
_cell.angle_beta   90.00
_cell.angle_gamma   90.00
#
_symmetry.space_group_name_H-M   'P 1'
#
loop_
_entity.id
_entity.type
_entity.pdbx_description
1 polymer ?
#
loop_
_entity_poly.entity_id
_entity_poly.type
_entity_poly.pdbx_seq_one_letter_code
_entity_poly.pdbx_strand_id
1 'polypeptide(L)'
;MLIESEYVKVLAGAEQQVITAPSDRDPGQQILRCAKCYVAIRSFYPDHGPFLSFIRVGTLDQPRVVTPDIHLFVRSKLPWISLPDGVLKKEELYCIEEVWLEQSIMRRKAILPKVAAYYREKGKESLANA
;
A
#
# COMPACT_ATOMS: atom_id res chain seq x y z
N MET A 1 6.62 -1.56 0.89
CA MET A 1 6.63 -2.64 -0.13
C MET A 1 5.21 -2.90 -0.58
N LEU A 2 4.98 -2.91 -1.89
CA LEU A 2 3.69 -3.16 -2.52
C LEU A 2 3.82 -4.45 -3.32
N ILE A 3 2.86 -5.37 -3.16
CA ILE A 3 2.84 -6.67 -3.83
C ILE A 3 1.41 -6.93 -4.29
N GLU A 4 1.23 -7.45 -5.50
CA GLU A 4 -0.08 -7.90 -5.97
C GLU A 4 -0.62 -8.97 -5.03
N SER A 5 -1.87 -8.81 -4.61
CA SER A 5 -2.46 -9.64 -3.57
C SER A 5 -2.53 -11.11 -3.95
N GLU A 6 -2.51 -11.45 -5.26
CA GLU A 6 -2.44 -12.83 -5.73
C GLU A 6 -1.16 -13.57 -5.32
N TYR A 7 -0.07 -12.84 -5.10
CA TYR A 7 1.20 -13.39 -4.60
C TYR A 7 1.30 -13.40 -3.06
N VAL A 8 0.28 -12.89 -2.35
CA VAL A 8 0.26 -12.82 -0.88
C VAL A 8 -0.73 -13.82 -0.33
N LYS A 9 -0.21 -14.94 0.19
CA LYS A 9 -1.01 -16.02 0.79
C LYS A 9 -0.97 -15.98 2.31
N VAL A 10 -2.12 -16.21 2.94
CA VAL A 10 -2.19 -16.44 4.39
C VAL A 10 -1.91 -17.91 4.63
N LEU A 11 -0.77 -18.21 5.26
CA LEU A 11 -0.37 -19.59 5.57
C LEU A 11 -0.94 -20.08 6.91
N ALA A 12 -1.06 -19.16 7.88
CA ALA A 12 -1.60 -19.41 9.21
C ALA A 12 -2.18 -18.13 9.80
N GLY A 13 -3.00 -18.25 10.85
CA GLY A 13 -3.56 -17.08 11.55
C GLY A 13 -4.57 -16.30 10.71
N ALA A 14 -5.49 -17.02 10.05
CA ALA A 14 -6.56 -16.43 9.22
C ALA A 14 -7.52 -15.51 10.00
N GLU A 15 -7.50 -15.60 11.33
CA GLU A 15 -8.14 -14.66 12.25
C GLU A 15 -7.46 -13.28 12.18
N GLN A 16 -7.83 -12.55 11.12
CA GLN A 16 -7.44 -11.17 10.88
C GLN A 16 -8.60 -10.25 11.25
N GLN A 17 -8.32 -9.24 12.05
CA GLN A 17 -9.24 -8.13 12.23
C GLN A 17 -9.01 -7.12 11.11
N VAL A 18 -10.10 -6.71 10.46
CA VAL A 18 -10.07 -5.66 9.44
C VAL A 18 -10.57 -4.37 10.08
N ILE A 19 -9.73 -3.35 10.09
CA ILE A 19 -10.10 -2.00 10.53
C ILE A 19 -10.06 -1.10 9.31
N THR A 20 -11.13 -0.33 9.12
CA THR A 20 -11.16 0.70 8.08
C THR A 20 -10.76 2.03 8.70
N ALA A 21 -9.56 2.51 8.38
CA ALA A 21 -9.09 3.82 8.77
C ALA A 21 -9.63 4.89 7.80
N PRO A 22 -10.12 6.04 8.31
CA PRO A 22 -10.51 7.15 7.44
C PRO A 22 -9.37 7.57 6.51
N SER A 23 -9.70 7.91 5.27
CA SER A 23 -8.79 8.57 4.34
C SER A 23 -9.55 9.60 3.51
N ASP A 24 -8.86 10.27 2.59
CA ASP A 24 -9.41 11.13 1.55
C ASP A 24 -10.30 10.41 0.51
N ARG A 25 -10.44 9.09 0.65
CA ARG A 25 -11.24 8.22 -0.21
C ARG A 25 -12.23 7.43 0.65
N ASP A 26 -13.44 7.20 0.15
CA ASP A 26 -14.43 6.29 0.76
C ASP A 26 -14.36 4.92 0.06
N PRO A 27 -14.11 3.77 0.73
CA PRO A 27 -14.34 3.52 2.16
C PRO A 27 -13.19 3.84 3.11
N GLY A 28 -12.05 4.32 2.62
CA GLY A 28 -10.84 4.53 3.41
C GLY A 28 -9.90 3.32 3.35
N GLN A 29 -8.81 3.38 4.10
CA GLN A 29 -7.78 2.34 4.08
C GLN A 29 -8.23 1.13 4.91
N GLN A 30 -8.29 -0.05 4.31
CA GLN A 30 -8.52 -1.29 5.05
C GLN A 30 -7.20 -1.82 5.58
N ILE A 31 -7.09 -1.97 6.90
CA ILE A 31 -5.89 -2.44 7.60
C ILE A 31 -6.17 -3.79 8.23
N LEU A 32 -5.41 -4.81 7.85
CA LEU A 32 -5.53 -6.16 8.35
C LEU A 32 -4.50 -6.38 9.44
N ARG A 33 -5.01 -6.67 10.64
CA ARG A 33 -4.24 -6.84 11.86
C ARG A 33 -4.39 -8.27 12.37
N CYS A 34 -3.35 -8.78 13.02
CA CYS A 34 -3.48 -10.02 13.79
C CYS A 34 -4.54 -9.83 14.89
N ALA A 35 -5.51 -10.73 15.02
CA ALA A 35 -6.55 -10.62 16.04
C ALA A 35 -6.03 -10.77 17.49
N LYS A 36 -4.81 -11.29 17.67
CA LYS A 36 -4.21 -11.54 19.01
C LYS A 36 -3.35 -10.37 19.49
N CYS A 37 -2.39 -9.96 18.67
CA CYS A 37 -1.44 -8.89 19.02
C CYS A 37 -1.75 -7.54 18.40
N TYR A 38 -2.78 -7.44 17.56
CA TYR A 38 -3.24 -6.22 16.89
C TYR A 38 -2.21 -5.55 15.97
N VAL A 39 -1.07 -6.22 15.69
CA VAL A 39 -0.07 -5.74 14.75
C VAL A 39 -0.65 -5.76 13.34
N ALA A 40 -0.52 -4.63 12.63
CA ALA A 40 -0.86 -4.53 11.21
C ALA A 40 0.15 -5.29 10.36
N ILE A 41 -0.35 -6.21 9.53
CA ILE A 41 0.48 -7.06 8.67
C ILE A 41 0.41 -6.56 7.23
N ARG A 42 -0.81 -6.25 6.76
CA ARG A 42 -1.04 -5.70 5.42
C ARG A 42 -2.22 -4.74 5.39
N SER A 43 -2.27 -3.90 4.38
CA SER A 43 -3.42 -3.02 4.13
C SER A 43 -3.74 -2.88 2.64
N PHE A 44 -4.92 -2.33 2.37
CA PHE A 44 -5.44 -2.02 1.05
C PHE A 44 -5.86 -0.55 1.01
N TYR A 45 -5.30 0.20 0.07
CA TYR A 45 -5.76 1.54 -0.24
C TYR A 45 -6.86 1.49 -1.30
N PRO A 46 -7.90 2.33 -1.21
CA PRO A 46 -9.00 2.33 -2.17
C PRO A 46 -8.57 2.44 -3.63
N ASP A 47 -7.55 3.25 -3.95
CA ASP A 47 -7.09 3.44 -5.33
C ASP A 47 -6.54 2.15 -6.00
N HIS A 48 -6.30 1.09 -5.24
CA HIS A 48 -5.85 -0.21 -5.75
C HIS A 48 -6.73 -1.38 -5.32
N GLY A 49 -7.84 -1.09 -4.63
CA GLY A 49 -8.78 -2.08 -4.12
C GLY A 49 -8.10 -3.23 -3.36
N PRO A 50 -8.69 -4.43 -3.36
CA PRO A 50 -8.10 -5.60 -2.70
C PRO A 50 -6.93 -6.23 -3.49
N PHE A 51 -6.54 -5.66 -4.63
CA PHE A 51 -5.62 -6.31 -5.58
C PHE A 51 -4.15 -5.95 -5.37
N LEU A 52 -3.86 -4.89 -4.61
CA LEU A 52 -2.49 -4.51 -4.25
C LEU A 52 -2.34 -4.45 -2.73
N SER A 53 -1.54 -5.36 -2.19
CA SER A 53 -1.24 -5.47 -0.76
C SER A 53 -0.08 -4.55 -0.38
N PHE A 54 -0.31 -3.69 0.61
CA PHE A 54 0.72 -2.89 1.25
C PHE A 54 1.26 -3.65 2.47
N ILE A 55 2.48 -4.18 2.37
CA ILE A 55 3.05 -5.04 3.41
C ILE A 55 3.79 -4.20 4.45
N ARG A 56 3.52 -4.46 5.74
CA ARG A 56 4.29 -3.90 6.85
C ARG A 56 5.65 -4.60 6.91
N VAL A 57 6.64 -4.05 6.20
CA VAL A 57 7.98 -4.66 6.07
C VAL A 57 8.68 -5.01 7.39
N GLY A 58 8.37 -4.28 8.47
CA GLY A 58 8.92 -4.55 9.81
C GLY A 58 8.46 -5.86 10.45
N THR A 59 7.49 -6.57 9.87
CA THR A 59 7.00 -7.87 10.35
C THR A 59 7.54 -9.05 9.53
N LEU A 60 8.45 -8.80 8.60
CA LEU A 60 9.17 -9.87 7.89
C LEU A 60 10.22 -10.47 8.82
N ASP A 61 10.61 -11.73 8.58
CA ASP A 61 11.68 -12.39 9.35
C ASP A 61 13.03 -11.68 9.18
N GLN A 62 13.28 -11.12 7.99
CA GLN A 62 14.50 -10.38 7.67
C GLN A 62 14.16 -8.94 7.24
N PRO A 63 13.68 -8.06 8.15
CA PRO A 63 13.19 -6.74 7.76
C PRO A 63 14.33 -5.81 7.30
N ARG A 64 15.57 -6.10 7.70
CA ARG A 64 16.77 -5.30 7.40
C ARG A 64 17.19 -5.34 5.93
N VAL A 65 16.72 -6.33 5.16
CA VAL A 65 17.04 -6.45 3.73
C VAL A 65 16.19 -5.52 2.87
N VAL A 66 15.16 -4.91 3.45
CA VAL A 66 14.25 -4.01 2.75
C VAL A 66 14.53 -2.57 3.16
N THR A 67 15.04 -1.79 2.22
CA THR A 67 15.21 -0.34 2.37
C THR A 67 14.12 0.41 1.62
N PRO A 68 13.71 1.61 2.08
CA PRO A 68 12.78 2.43 1.32
C PRO A 68 13.43 2.97 0.04
N ASP A 69 12.73 2.88 -1.08
CA ASP A 69 13.15 3.54 -2.33
C ASP A 69 12.89 5.05 -2.30
N ILE A 70 11.90 5.47 -1.51
CA ILE A 70 11.41 6.85 -1.44
C ILE A 70 10.82 7.19 -0.06
N HIS A 71 11.05 8.43 0.38
CA HIS A 71 10.36 9.06 1.50
C HIS A 71 9.39 10.13 0.99
N LEU A 72 8.12 10.04 1.40
CA LEU A 72 7.06 10.99 1.04
C LEU A 72 6.72 11.90 2.21
N PHE A 73 6.10 13.04 1.90
CA PHE A 73 5.65 14.02 2.90
C PHE A 73 6.77 14.57 3.79
N VAL A 74 7.99 14.72 3.24
CA VAL A 74 9.15 15.18 4.03
C VAL A 74 9.01 16.62 4.52
N ARG A 75 8.08 17.41 3.95
CA ARG A 75 7.74 18.78 4.41
C ARG A 75 7.37 18.85 5.87
N SER A 76 6.77 17.76 6.38
CA SER A 76 6.30 17.65 7.77
C SER A 76 7.26 16.79 8.62
N LYS A 77 8.47 16.50 8.13
CA LYS A 77 9.45 15.71 8.87
C LYS A 77 9.91 16.46 10.11
N LEU A 78 9.82 15.82 11.27
CA LEU A 78 10.34 16.39 12.52
C LEU A 78 11.86 16.58 12.45
N PRO A 79 12.43 17.63 13.07
CA PRO A 79 13.86 17.94 12.96
C PRO A 79 14.80 16.82 13.38
N TRP A 80 14.40 15.99 14.35
CA TRP A 80 15.21 14.92 14.93
C TRP A 80 15.23 13.61 14.12
N ILE A 81 14.44 13.49 13.04
CA ILE A 81 14.48 12.31 12.15
C ILE A 81 15.61 12.50 11.13
N SER A 82 16.48 11.52 10.92
CA SER A 82 17.45 11.55 9.81
C SER A 82 16.97 10.61 8.70
N LEU A 83 17.05 11.07 7.44
CA LEU A 83 16.74 10.25 6.27
C LEU A 83 18.04 9.85 5.58
N PRO A 84 18.21 8.60 5.11
CA PRO A 84 19.42 8.17 4.43
C PRO A 84 19.77 9.04 3.22
N ASP A 85 21.06 9.23 2.98
CA ASP A 85 21.56 9.84 1.75
C ASP A 85 21.31 8.90 0.56
N GLY A 86 21.16 9.48 -0.64
CA GLY A 86 20.90 8.73 -1.86
C GLY A 86 19.48 8.19 -2.05
N VAL A 87 18.63 8.18 -1.00
CA VAL A 87 17.21 7.82 -1.13
C VAL A 87 16.39 9.02 -1.57
N LEU A 88 15.46 8.82 -2.50
CA LEU A 88 14.57 9.84 -3.03
C LEU A 88 13.68 10.41 -1.91
N LYS A 89 13.54 11.74 -1.90
CA LYS A 89 12.74 12.47 -0.90
C LYS A 89 11.76 13.37 -1.66
N LYS A 90 10.48 13.32 -1.29
CA LYS A 90 9.43 14.16 -1.88
C LYS A 90 8.65 14.85 -0.77
N GLU A 91 8.39 16.14 -0.96
CA GLU A 91 7.63 16.97 -0.04
C GLU A 91 6.16 16.53 0.07
N GLU A 92 5.64 15.86 -0.96
CA GLU A 92 4.26 15.40 -1.09
C GLU A 92 4.20 14.06 -1.85
N LEU A 93 3.03 13.75 -2.45
CA LEU A 93 2.87 12.66 -3.40
C LEU A 93 3.70 12.88 -4.68
N TYR A 94 3.85 11.81 -5.46
CA TYR A 94 4.66 11.78 -6.66
C TYR A 94 3.88 11.14 -7.81
N CYS A 95 4.29 11.46 -9.04
CA CYS A 95 3.79 10.78 -10.23
C CYS A 95 4.42 9.38 -10.32
N ILE A 96 3.60 8.33 -10.35
CA ILE A 96 4.07 6.93 -10.38
C ILE A 96 4.94 6.69 -11.61
N GLU A 97 4.53 7.21 -12.76
CA GLU A 97 5.18 7.05 -14.06
C GLU A 97 6.58 7.69 -14.11
N GLU A 98 6.87 8.65 -13.24
CA GLU A 98 8.18 9.32 -13.16
C GLU A 98 9.18 8.59 -12.25
N VAL A 99 8.70 7.79 -11.30
CA VAL A 99 9.54 7.24 -10.21
C VAL A 99 9.65 5.73 -10.27
N TRP A 100 8.58 5.03 -10.67
CA TRP A 100 8.59 3.58 -10.64
C TRP A 100 9.39 3.01 -11.80
N LEU A 101 10.05 1.88 -11.54
CA LEU A 101 10.63 1.07 -12.61
C LEU A 101 9.55 0.66 -13.60
N GLU A 102 9.90 0.60 -14.89
CA GLU A 102 8.99 0.28 -15.98
C GLU A 102 8.23 -1.03 -15.74
N GLN A 103 8.92 -2.06 -15.24
CA GLN A 103 8.29 -3.34 -14.85
C GLN A 103 7.19 -3.20 -13.80
N SER A 104 7.37 -2.31 -12.82
CA SER A 104 6.38 -2.05 -11.77
C SER A 104 5.18 -1.29 -12.33
N ILE A 105 5.41 -0.37 -13.28
CA ILE A 105 4.35 0.33 -14.00
C ILE A 105 3.51 -0.67 -14.82
N MET A 106 4.15 -1.58 -15.55
CA MET A 106 3.46 -2.61 -16.34
C MET A 106 2.59 -3.52 -15.46
N ARG A 107 3.14 -3.97 -14.33
CA ARG A 107 2.40 -4.77 -13.34
C ARG A 107 1.21 -4.01 -12.77
N ARG A 108 1.38 -2.73 -12.42
CA ARG A 108 0.28 -1.87 -11.95
C ARG A 108 -0.81 -1.74 -13.02
N LYS A 109 -0.44 -1.49 -14.28
CA LYS A 109 -1.40 -1.38 -15.40
C LYS A 109 -2.25 -2.64 -15.57
N ALA A 110 -1.71 -3.82 -15.31
CA ALA A 110 -2.48 -5.08 -15.35
C ALA A 110 -3.52 -5.21 -14.20
N ILE A 111 -3.34 -4.48 -13.10
CA ILE A 111 -4.24 -4.51 -11.93
C ILE A 111 -5.40 -3.52 -12.09
N LEU A 112 -5.18 -2.35 -12.69
CA LEU A 112 -6.18 -1.27 -12.76
C LEU A 112 -7.54 -1.71 -13.35
N PRO A 113 -7.60 -2.52 -14.42
CA PRO A 113 -8.89 -3.02 -14.91
C PRO A 113 -9.64 -3.88 -13.88
N LYS A 114 -8.93 -4.68 -13.07
CA LYS A 114 -9.51 -5.49 -11.99
C LYS A 114 -10.11 -4.60 -10.90
N VAL A 115 -9.39 -3.52 -10.53
CA VAL A 115 -9.84 -2.51 -9.56
C VAL A 115 -11.12 -1.84 -10.06
N ALA A 116 -11.13 -1.40 -11.32
CA ALA A 116 -12.27 -0.75 -11.93
C ALA A 116 -13.51 -1.65 -11.95
N ALA A 117 -13.36 -2.92 -12.36
CA ALA A 117 -14.46 -3.89 -12.36
C ALA A 117 -15.02 -4.11 -10.95
N TYR A 118 -14.15 -4.34 -9.96
CA TYR A 118 -14.54 -4.54 -8.57
C TYR A 118 -15.35 -3.37 -7.99
N TYR A 119 -14.97 -2.12 -8.29
CA TYR A 119 -15.70 -0.97 -7.78
C TYR A 119 -16.97 -0.64 -8.55
N ARG A 120 -17.05 -0.96 -9.85
CA ARG A 120 -18.32 -0.89 -10.61
C ARG A 120 -19.35 -1.85 -10.03
N GLU A 121 -18.96 -3.10 -9.74
CA GLU A 121 -19.83 -4.09 -9.10
C GLU A 121 -20.35 -3.63 -7.73
N LYS A 122 -19.56 -2.81 -7.03
CA LYS A 122 -19.91 -2.23 -5.72
C LYS A 122 -20.59 -0.86 -5.79
N GLY A 123 -20.88 -0.35 -6.99
CA GLY A 123 -21.53 0.96 -7.18
C GLY A 123 -20.67 2.16 -6.75
N LYS A 124 -19.33 2.03 -6.69
CA LYS A 124 -18.40 3.10 -6.32
C LYS A 124 -17.68 3.68 -7.55
N GLU A 125 -18.40 4.42 -8.39
CA GLU A 125 -17.87 4.92 -9.67
C GLU A 125 -16.63 5.81 -9.53
N SER A 126 -16.50 6.59 -8.46
CA SER A 126 -15.33 7.46 -8.23
C SER A 126 -14.02 6.69 -8.10
N LEU A 127 -14.05 5.45 -7.60
CA LEU A 127 -12.89 4.57 -7.50
C LEU A 127 -12.72 3.66 -8.72
N ALA A 128 -13.75 3.55 -9.56
CA ALA A 128 -13.67 2.77 -10.80
C ALA A 128 -12.96 3.53 -11.93
N ASN A 129 -12.84 4.85 -11.81
CA ASN A 129 -12.27 5.74 -12.81
C ASN A 129 -10.95 6.42 -12.36
N ALA A 130 -10.40 5.99 -11.22
CA ALA A 130 -9.13 6.46 -10.67
C ALA A 130 -7.94 5.70 -11.30
#